data_AF-A0A445MEN7-F1
#
_entry.id   AF-A0A445MEN7-F1
#
_cell.length_a   1.000
_cell.length_b   1.000
_cell.length_c   1.000
_cell.angle_alpha   90.00
_cell.angle_beta   90.00
_cell.angle_gamma   90.00
#
_symmetry.space_group_name_H-M   'P 1'
#
loop_
_entity.id
_entity.type
_entity.pdbx_description
1 polymer ?
#
loop_
_entity_poly.entity_id
_entity_poly.type
_entity_poly.pdbx_seq_one_letter_code
_entity_poly.pdbx_strand_id
1 'polypeptide(L)'
;MTNLLFQNIIFHSFSTSPQVVDKYLREARSLIATQELSNVASAVGLLDATLIHSPRLEAALELRARSLLFLRRFRDVADMLQDYIPSFKVGGGGGGIDDSSSSLCVAGDRSSVASSAPLSRERVNLLSPGRERSDGDRSFRCFSVSDLKRRLMVGLSKRSDREGQWRYVNDRLVFWAHYRALLTVRYLVLGQACCHLGMMEDAMVLLQTARRLASAAFRRESVGQSDDSFASFAGEDGGMAAPPPSELESASQLLSHIKFILRRRAAAVAALDAGLPTEAVRHFSKVLDSRRGLPGSFAASCLIGRAAAYRATGRLAEAIADCNRALSVDPSSIPALRSRADLFEAVRALPDCLHDLEHLKLLYDAILRDRKLLGPPWRPHRDLRYRDIPANLRALIARIQQLRGRIAAGEGNNVDYYALIGVRRGCSRPELERAHLLLTLKHKPEKAVAFVDRFEFTDDHRDLEAIRDQARMSASILYRMLQKGYASIMTAVMDEEAAEKQRAKEAAAAAVAAIQATEKPPKTDHIAGGKECGTGTEKGCSAAAAAPAFQGVFCRDMAAVGSMLSHRAIPVKYEALSC
;
A
#
# COMPACT_ATOMS: atom_id res chain seq x y z
N MET A 1 12.69 63.81 34.99
CA MET A 1 12.80 63.73 33.52
C MET A 1 12.95 62.29 33.00
N THR A 2 12.52 61.26 33.75
CA THR A 2 12.82 59.84 33.46
C THR A 2 11.61 58.97 33.07
N ASN A 3 10.37 59.41 33.35
CA ASN A 3 9.17 58.61 33.03
C ASN A 3 8.62 58.78 31.60
N LEU A 4 9.05 59.80 30.84
CA LEU A 4 8.56 60.05 29.47
C LEU A 4 9.35 59.30 28.38
N LEU A 5 10.51 58.73 28.70
CA LEU A 5 11.29 57.90 27.77
C LEU A 5 10.82 56.45 27.74
N PHE A 6 10.36 55.90 28.88
CA PHE A 6 9.87 54.52 28.94
C PHE A 6 8.51 54.33 28.24
N GLN A 7 7.62 55.32 28.26
CA GLN A 7 6.36 55.25 27.49
C GLN A 7 6.60 55.31 25.97
N ASN A 8 7.58 56.07 25.50
CA ASN A 8 7.89 56.15 24.07
C ASN A 8 8.50 54.86 23.52
N ILE A 9 9.36 54.17 24.28
CA ILE A 9 9.97 52.90 23.82
C ILE A 9 8.93 51.77 23.73
N ILE A 10 7.95 51.73 24.64
CA ILE A 10 6.88 50.72 24.61
C ILE A 10 5.86 51.00 23.49
N PHE A 11 5.53 52.27 23.20
CA PHE A 11 4.63 52.60 22.10
C PHE A 11 5.26 52.39 20.71
N HIS A 12 6.56 52.64 20.54
CA HIS A 12 7.21 52.48 19.22
C HIS A 12 7.42 51.02 18.80
N SER A 13 7.38 50.07 19.74
CA SER A 13 7.46 48.64 19.44
C SER A 13 6.12 48.02 18.99
N PHE A 14 5.00 48.72 19.16
CA PHE A 14 3.65 48.18 18.88
C PHE A 14 2.97 48.80 17.64
N SER A 15 3.46 49.91 17.09
CA SER A 15 2.86 50.55 15.90
C SER A 15 3.38 50.00 14.56
N THR A 16 4.52 49.31 14.56
CA THR A 16 5.22 48.87 13.33
C THR A 16 4.82 47.48 12.85
N SER A 17 4.20 46.65 13.71
CA SER A 17 3.94 45.23 13.40
C SER A 17 3.05 44.97 12.17
N PRO A 18 2.00 45.75 11.83
CA PRO A 18 1.17 45.45 10.65
C PRO A 18 1.90 45.83 9.35
N GLN A 19 2.53 47.00 9.32
CA GLN A 19 3.21 47.51 8.12
C GLN A 19 4.43 46.67 7.73
N VAL A 20 5.14 46.13 8.73
CA VAL A 20 6.26 45.19 8.53
C VAL A 20 5.75 43.85 7.96
N VAL A 21 4.65 43.31 8.50
CA VAL A 21 4.02 42.09 7.97
C VAL A 21 3.51 42.29 6.53
N ASP A 22 2.87 43.41 6.22
CA ASP A 22 2.40 43.74 4.85
C ASP A 22 3.54 44.02 3.87
N LYS A 23 4.70 44.48 4.35
CA LYS A 23 5.93 44.59 3.55
C LYS A 23 6.45 43.20 3.20
N TYR A 24 6.68 42.35 4.20
CA TYR A 24 7.17 40.99 3.98
C TYR A 24 6.21 40.13 3.14
N LEU A 25 4.89 40.31 3.27
CA LEU A 25 3.91 39.65 2.40
C LEU A 25 4.05 40.06 0.93
N ARG A 26 4.29 41.36 0.64
CA ARG A 26 4.49 41.83 -0.73
C ARG A 26 5.81 41.34 -1.32
N GLU A 27 6.88 41.35 -0.54
CA GLU A 27 8.19 40.80 -0.92
C GLU A 27 8.12 39.29 -1.16
N ALA A 28 7.41 38.54 -0.30
CA ALA A 28 7.17 37.11 -0.52
C ALA A 28 6.36 36.86 -1.81
N ARG A 29 5.33 37.67 -2.09
CA ARG A 29 4.53 37.56 -3.33
C ARG A 29 5.36 37.84 -4.58
N SER A 30 6.21 38.88 -4.59
CA SER A 30 7.05 39.19 -5.75
C SER A 30 8.09 38.10 -6.00
N LEU A 31 8.71 37.56 -4.94
CA LEU A 31 9.63 36.43 -5.04
C LEU A 31 8.93 35.16 -5.57
N ILE A 32 7.72 34.84 -5.09
CA ILE A 32 6.93 33.68 -5.57
C ILE A 32 6.56 33.85 -7.06
N ALA A 33 6.25 35.07 -7.50
CA ALA A 33 5.92 35.36 -8.89
C ALA A 33 7.07 35.04 -9.87
N THR A 34 8.33 35.04 -9.43
CA THR A 34 9.48 34.64 -10.28
C THR A 34 9.52 33.15 -10.61
N GLN A 35 8.84 32.30 -9.85
CA GLN A 35 8.85 30.83 -9.99
C GLN A 35 10.24 30.15 -9.91
N GLU A 36 11.27 30.86 -9.43
CA GLU A 36 12.60 30.26 -9.20
C GLU A 36 12.68 29.56 -7.84
N LEU A 37 13.30 28.38 -7.79
CA LEU A 37 13.41 27.58 -6.55
C LEU A 37 14.12 28.33 -5.40
N SER A 38 15.17 29.09 -5.72
CA SER A 38 15.89 29.96 -4.77
C SER A 38 14.99 31.04 -4.17
N ASN A 39 14.23 31.74 -5.02
CA ASN A 39 13.39 32.87 -4.63
C ASN A 39 12.14 32.40 -3.87
N VAL A 40 11.58 31.25 -4.25
CA VAL A 40 10.49 30.62 -3.49
C VAL A 40 10.99 30.13 -2.12
N ALA A 41 12.23 29.64 -2.01
CA ALA A 41 12.83 29.26 -0.73
C ALA A 41 13.09 30.48 0.19
N SER A 42 13.59 31.61 -0.34
CA SER A 42 13.74 32.84 0.44
C SER A 42 12.38 33.45 0.83
N ALA A 43 11.38 33.35 -0.05
CA ALA A 43 10.00 33.74 0.27
C ALA A 43 9.42 32.90 1.43
N VAL A 44 9.72 31.61 1.54
CA VAL A 44 9.36 30.81 2.74
C VAL A 44 10.02 31.38 3.99
N GLY A 45 11.32 31.75 3.94
CA GLY A 45 11.99 32.41 5.07
C GLY A 45 11.31 33.70 5.54
N LEU A 46 10.86 34.54 4.60
CA LEU A 46 10.07 35.75 4.92
C LEU A 46 8.69 35.41 5.51
N LEU A 47 8.01 34.42 4.96
CA LEU A 47 6.70 33.96 5.45
C LEU A 47 6.80 33.38 6.86
N ASP A 48 7.85 32.62 7.17
CA ASP A 48 8.15 32.13 8.51
C ASP A 48 8.32 33.28 9.52
N ALA A 49 9.05 34.34 9.15
CA ALA A 49 9.15 35.56 9.95
C ALA A 49 7.78 36.23 10.16
N THR A 50 6.93 36.34 9.13
CA THR A 50 5.56 36.91 9.30
C THR A 50 4.68 36.08 10.23
N LEU A 51 4.80 34.76 10.19
CA LEU A 51 3.96 33.85 10.98
C LEU A 51 4.36 33.83 12.46
N ILE A 52 5.62 34.14 12.79
CA ILE A 52 6.05 34.38 14.18
C ILE A 52 5.32 35.60 14.77
N HIS A 53 5.17 36.68 14.00
CA HIS A 53 4.45 37.88 14.44
C HIS A 53 2.92 37.76 14.35
N SER A 54 2.40 36.95 13.43
CA SER A 54 0.96 36.81 13.18
C SER A 54 0.58 35.38 12.79
N PRO A 55 0.50 34.44 13.75
CA PRO A 55 0.32 33.00 13.49
C PRO A 55 -1.06 32.61 12.94
N ARG A 56 -2.03 33.54 12.94
CA ARG A 56 -3.38 33.35 12.38
C ARG A 56 -3.60 34.08 11.04
N LEU A 57 -2.52 34.54 10.40
CA LEU A 57 -2.58 35.27 9.14
C LEU A 57 -2.84 34.31 7.98
N GLU A 58 -4.11 34.20 7.60
CA GLU A 58 -4.58 33.19 6.65
C GLU A 58 -3.87 33.26 5.28
N ALA A 59 -3.59 34.47 4.78
CA ALA A 59 -2.89 34.69 3.52
C ALA A 59 -1.42 34.26 3.56
N ALA A 60 -0.72 34.45 4.68
CA ALA A 60 0.66 34.00 4.86
C ALA A 60 0.74 32.47 4.91
N LEU A 61 -0.19 31.83 5.62
CA LEU A 61 -0.31 30.36 5.68
C LEU A 61 -0.59 29.75 4.30
N GLU A 62 -1.43 30.39 3.48
CA GLU A 62 -1.75 29.91 2.14
C GLU A 62 -0.56 30.06 1.17
N LEU A 63 0.10 31.23 1.15
CA LEU A 63 1.30 31.46 0.36
C LEU A 63 2.41 30.48 0.76
N ARG A 64 2.61 30.26 2.07
CA ARG A 64 3.56 29.27 2.60
C ARG A 64 3.21 27.85 2.13
N ALA A 65 1.95 27.45 2.16
CA ALA A 65 1.51 26.14 1.69
C ALA A 65 1.84 25.92 0.20
N ARG A 66 1.55 26.93 -0.64
CA ARG A 66 1.84 26.91 -2.08
C ARG A 66 3.35 26.88 -2.36
N SER A 67 4.14 27.70 -1.67
CA SER A 67 5.61 27.71 -1.80
C SER A 67 6.24 26.38 -1.36
N LEU A 68 5.81 25.81 -0.24
CA LEU A 68 6.32 24.50 0.23
C LEU A 68 5.94 23.36 -0.73
N LEU A 69 4.74 23.39 -1.33
CA LEU A 69 4.33 22.44 -2.36
C LEU A 69 5.23 22.56 -3.61
N PHE A 70 5.50 23.79 -4.07
CA PHE A 70 6.39 24.06 -5.20
C PHE A 70 7.82 23.54 -4.96
N LEU A 71 8.33 23.75 -3.74
CA LEU A 71 9.63 23.24 -3.28
C LEU A 71 9.62 21.73 -2.96
N ARG A 72 8.51 21.01 -3.19
CA ARG A 72 8.32 19.58 -2.87
C ARG A 72 8.50 19.20 -1.40
N ARG A 73 8.45 20.18 -0.48
CA ARG A 73 8.51 20.01 0.97
C ARG A 73 7.15 19.55 1.53
N PHE A 74 6.67 18.40 1.03
CA PHE A 74 5.32 17.89 1.29
C PHE A 74 5.07 17.53 2.76
N ARG A 75 6.13 17.20 3.51
CA ARG A 75 6.06 16.97 4.96
C ARG A 75 5.58 18.23 5.65
N ASP A 76 6.34 19.31 5.55
CA ASP A 76 6.07 20.61 6.17
C ASP A 76 4.66 21.17 5.86
N VAL A 77 4.11 20.89 4.66
CA VAL A 77 2.71 21.20 4.32
C VAL A 77 1.72 20.41 5.17
N ALA A 78 1.99 19.11 5.38
CA ALA A 78 1.19 18.24 6.23
C ALA A 78 1.38 18.54 7.73
N ASP A 79 2.59 18.88 8.19
CA ASP A 79 2.85 19.40 9.54
C ASP A 79 1.96 20.63 9.83
N MET A 80 2.01 21.63 8.94
CA MET A 80 1.31 22.90 9.09
C MET A 80 -0.22 22.77 9.03
N LEU A 81 -0.74 21.79 8.30
CA LEU A 81 -2.18 21.60 8.06
C LEU A 81 -2.72 20.29 8.64
N GLN A 82 -2.02 19.68 9.60
CA GLN A 82 -2.33 18.35 10.16
C GLN A 82 -3.79 18.20 10.64
N ASP A 83 -4.38 19.27 11.20
CA ASP A 83 -5.76 19.29 11.72
C ASP A 83 -6.84 19.04 10.66
N TYR A 84 -6.50 19.21 9.38
CA TYR A 84 -7.39 18.97 8.25
C TYR A 84 -7.30 17.53 7.70
N ILE A 85 -6.28 16.76 8.10
CA ILE A 85 -6.06 15.39 7.66
C ILE A 85 -7.13 14.46 8.30
N PRO A 86 -7.96 13.77 7.51
CA PRO A 86 -9.07 12.96 8.05
C PRO A 86 -8.62 11.86 9.01
N SER A 87 -7.57 11.12 8.65
CA SER A 87 -7.00 10.04 9.46
C SER A 87 -6.44 10.50 10.82
N PHE A 88 -5.73 11.64 10.86
CA PHE A 88 -5.24 12.24 12.11
C PHE A 88 -6.38 12.59 13.07
N LYS A 89 -7.45 13.20 12.54
CA LYS A 89 -8.61 13.67 13.32
C LYS A 89 -9.42 12.54 13.98
N VAL A 90 -9.37 11.32 13.44
CA VAL A 90 -10.05 10.13 13.99
C VAL A 90 -9.26 9.51 15.15
N GLY A 91 -7.94 9.74 15.24
CA GLY A 91 -7.09 9.17 16.31
C GLY A 91 -7.11 9.93 17.64
N GLY A 92 -7.56 11.19 17.66
CA GLY A 92 -7.42 12.09 18.82
C GLY A 92 -8.45 11.94 19.95
N GLY A 93 -9.29 10.90 19.96
CA GLY A 93 -10.36 10.71 20.94
C GLY A 93 -10.04 9.67 22.02
N GLY A 94 -9.33 10.04 23.09
CA GLY A 94 -9.24 9.16 24.27
C GLY A 94 -8.14 9.48 25.29
N GLY A 95 -8.53 10.19 26.37
CA GLY A 95 -7.70 10.50 27.55
C GLY A 95 -7.47 12.01 27.68
N GLY A 96 -7.86 12.69 28.76
CA GLY A 96 -8.41 12.22 30.03
C GLY A 96 -7.74 12.99 31.17
N ILE A 97 -8.34 14.12 31.56
CA ILE A 97 -8.09 14.79 32.84
C ILE A 97 -9.48 15.17 33.35
N ASP A 98 -9.69 14.88 34.63
CA ASP A 98 -10.96 14.93 35.32
C ASP A 98 -11.08 16.29 36.03
N ASP A 99 -12.26 16.92 36.05
CA ASP A 99 -13.06 17.01 37.29
C ASP A 99 -14.33 17.88 37.16
N SER A 100 -15.27 17.69 38.10
CA SER A 100 -16.42 18.57 38.42
C SER A 100 -17.44 18.85 37.29
N SER A 101 -18.64 18.23 37.28
CA SER A 101 -19.62 18.37 38.37
C SER A 101 -20.88 17.49 38.17
N SER A 102 -21.35 16.86 39.27
CA SER A 102 -22.70 16.29 39.54
C SER A 102 -23.36 15.37 38.49
N SER A 103 -23.48 14.05 38.71
CA SER A 103 -24.48 13.36 39.58
C SER A 103 -25.95 13.67 39.19
N LEU A 104 -26.80 12.66 38.92
CA LEU A 104 -27.38 11.73 39.90
C LEU A 104 -27.55 10.28 39.40
N CYS A 105 -28.09 9.43 40.28
CA CYS A 105 -27.87 7.99 40.38
C CYS A 105 -29.07 7.07 40.03
N VAL A 106 -28.84 5.76 40.17
CA VAL A 106 -29.66 4.60 39.76
C VAL A 106 -30.81 4.27 40.70
N ALA A 107 -31.99 3.96 40.15
CA ALA A 107 -33.00 2.96 40.57
C ALA A 107 -34.20 3.03 39.58
N GLY A 108 -34.98 2.00 39.26
CA GLY A 108 -35.01 0.57 39.61
C GLY A 108 -36.10 -0.14 38.78
N ASP A 109 -36.26 -1.46 38.92
CA ASP A 109 -37.16 -2.28 38.08
C ASP A 109 -38.67 -1.93 38.17
N ARG A 110 -39.39 -2.10 37.03
CA ARG A 110 -40.64 -2.90 36.95
C ARG A 110 -41.14 -3.08 35.51
N SER A 111 -41.98 -4.11 35.33
CA SER A 111 -42.42 -4.62 34.04
C SER A 111 -43.81 -4.14 33.59
N SER A 112 -44.10 -4.40 32.31
CA SER A 112 -45.41 -4.80 31.75
C SER A 112 -46.24 -3.81 30.89
N VAL A 113 -46.66 -4.34 29.73
CA VAL A 113 -47.90 -4.09 28.94
C VAL A 113 -48.03 -2.89 27.95
N ALA A 114 -47.97 -3.28 26.65
CA ALA A 114 -48.82 -2.94 25.49
C ALA A 114 -48.81 -1.57 24.75
N SER A 115 -48.62 -1.71 23.42
CA SER A 115 -49.27 -0.97 22.30
C SER A 115 -48.91 0.52 22.09
N SER A 116 -48.84 1.06 20.86
CA SER A 116 -49.20 0.56 19.52
C SER A 116 -48.28 1.12 18.41
N ALA A 117 -48.11 0.37 17.31
CA ALA A 117 -47.48 0.83 16.05
C ALA A 117 -48.51 1.55 15.13
N PRO A 118 -48.13 2.15 13.97
CA PRO A 118 -47.66 1.41 12.77
C PRO A 118 -46.24 1.84 12.30
N LEU A 119 -45.36 0.94 11.81
CA LEU A 119 -45.25 0.39 10.44
C LEU A 119 -44.96 1.45 9.33
N SER A 120 -44.11 1.23 8.32
CA SER A 120 -43.14 0.15 8.02
C SER A 120 -42.33 0.47 6.73
N ARG A 121 -41.30 -0.36 6.46
CA ARG A 121 -40.59 -0.66 5.18
C ARG A 121 -39.33 0.14 4.82
N GLU A 122 -38.24 -0.47 4.33
CA GLU A 122 -37.88 -1.91 4.26
C GLU A 122 -36.34 -2.04 4.22
N ARG A 123 -35.77 -2.94 5.03
CA ARG A 123 -34.44 -3.54 4.81
C ARG A 123 -34.65 -5.04 4.70
N VAL A 124 -34.17 -5.65 3.61
CA VAL A 124 -34.10 -7.11 3.50
C VAL A 124 -32.67 -7.55 3.79
N ASN A 125 -32.49 -8.20 4.93
CA ASN A 125 -31.29 -8.97 5.28
C ASN A 125 -31.65 -10.46 5.22
N LEU A 126 -30.90 -11.25 4.45
CA LEU A 126 -30.84 -12.72 4.52
C LEU A 126 -29.43 -13.13 4.02
N LEU A 127 -28.66 -14.05 4.61
CA LEU A 127 -28.68 -14.78 5.88
C LEU A 127 -27.22 -15.18 6.23
N SER A 128 -26.93 -15.47 7.50
CA SER A 128 -25.70 -16.17 7.94
C SER A 128 -26.08 -17.57 8.45
N PRO A 129 -25.21 -18.59 8.35
CA PRO A 129 -24.21 -18.85 9.42
C PRO A 129 -22.84 -19.35 8.86
N GLY A 130 -21.73 -19.41 9.59
CA GLY A 130 -21.43 -18.91 10.94
C GLY A 130 -20.12 -19.52 11.46
N ARG A 131 -19.08 -18.70 11.74
CA ARG A 131 -18.00 -19.01 12.69
C ARG A 131 -17.19 -17.77 13.05
N GLU A 132 -16.54 -17.84 14.21
CA GLU A 132 -15.90 -16.76 14.95
C GLU A 132 -14.84 -15.97 14.18
N ARG A 133 -14.93 -14.63 14.23
CA ARG A 133 -13.86 -13.75 14.74
C ARG A 133 -14.39 -12.33 15.00
N SER A 134 -13.78 -11.68 15.98
CA SER A 134 -14.12 -10.30 16.40
C SER A 134 -13.78 -9.32 15.29
N ASP A 135 -14.77 -8.56 14.83
CA ASP A 135 -14.56 -7.44 13.91
C ASP A 135 -15.28 -6.19 14.41
N GLY A 136 -14.59 -5.06 14.38
CA GLY A 136 -15.01 -3.81 15.02
C GLY A 136 -15.93 -2.99 14.13
N ASP A 137 -17.18 -2.82 14.54
CA ASP A 137 -18.24 -2.09 13.84
C ASP A 137 -17.80 -0.73 13.25
N ARG A 138 -17.59 -0.70 11.92
CA ARG A 138 -17.22 0.51 11.17
C ARG A 138 -18.46 1.24 10.66
N SER A 139 -19.15 1.92 11.57
CA SER A 139 -20.19 2.88 11.17
C SER A 139 -19.58 4.12 10.51
N PHE A 140 -19.77 4.26 9.18
CA PHE A 140 -19.44 5.48 8.44
C PHE A 140 -20.38 6.63 8.85
N ARG A 141 -20.04 7.35 9.92
CA ARG A 141 -20.76 8.57 10.30
C ARG A 141 -20.50 9.68 9.27
N CYS A 142 -21.48 9.96 8.42
CA CYS A 142 -21.44 11.16 7.57
C CYS A 142 -21.35 12.42 8.43
N PHE A 143 -20.36 13.27 8.16
CA PHE A 143 -20.18 14.53 8.87
C PHE A 143 -21.39 15.45 8.67
N SER A 144 -22.05 15.81 9.78
CA SER A 144 -23.06 16.86 9.78
C SER A 144 -22.37 18.23 9.80
N VAL A 145 -22.49 18.97 8.70
CA VAL A 145 -22.00 20.36 8.55
C VAL A 145 -22.56 21.28 9.66
N SER A 146 -23.71 20.90 10.23
CA SER A 146 -24.41 21.57 11.32
C SER A 146 -23.60 21.66 12.62
N ASP A 147 -22.78 20.66 12.95
CA ASP A 147 -22.05 20.63 14.23
C ASP A 147 -20.81 21.53 14.22
N LEU A 148 -20.13 21.61 13.06
CA LEU A 148 -19.04 22.57 12.83
C LEU A 148 -19.59 24.01 12.87
N LYS A 149 -20.76 24.24 12.25
CA LYS A 149 -21.48 25.53 12.30
C LYS A 149 -21.88 25.90 13.73
N ARG A 150 -22.38 24.94 14.52
CA ARG A 150 -22.82 25.17 15.91
C ARG A 150 -21.68 25.61 16.81
N ARG A 151 -20.51 24.96 16.74
CA ARG A 151 -19.35 25.29 17.59
C ARG A 151 -18.74 26.66 17.28
N LEU A 152 -18.74 27.09 16.02
CA LEU A 152 -18.24 28.43 15.63
C LEU A 152 -19.19 29.57 16.03
N MET A 153 -20.50 29.36 15.99
CA MET A 153 -21.49 30.39 16.35
C MET A 153 -21.44 30.80 17.84
N VAL A 154 -20.99 29.91 18.73
CA VAL A 154 -20.88 30.18 20.18
C VAL A 154 -19.73 31.15 20.51
N GLY A 155 -18.70 31.25 19.65
CA GLY A 155 -17.59 32.17 19.86
C GLY A 155 -17.85 33.62 19.43
N LEU A 156 -18.81 33.85 18.52
CA LEU A 156 -19.05 35.15 17.89
C LEU A 156 -20.30 35.89 18.44
N SER A 157 -21.16 35.21 19.19
CA SER A 157 -22.41 35.78 19.71
C SER A 157 -22.25 36.77 20.87
N LYS A 158 -21.03 36.94 21.42
CA LYS A 158 -20.75 37.88 22.53
C LYS A 158 -20.33 39.30 22.10
N ARG A 159 -20.48 39.69 20.83
CA ARG A 159 -20.02 41.01 20.35
C ARG A 159 -20.86 41.61 19.22
N SER A 160 -22.12 41.97 19.51
CA SER A 160 -22.82 43.05 18.79
C SER A 160 -24.11 43.50 19.51
N ASP A 161 -24.07 44.73 20.02
CA ASP A 161 -25.16 45.71 20.12
C ASP A 161 -24.46 47.03 19.73
N ARG A 162 -24.91 47.88 18.79
CA ARG A 162 -26.13 47.94 17.97
C ARG A 162 -25.81 48.37 16.52
N GLU A 163 -26.86 48.55 15.71
CA GLU A 163 -26.93 49.43 14.53
C GLU A 163 -25.98 49.13 13.33
N GLY A 164 -26.45 48.29 12.40
CA GLY A 164 -25.78 48.07 11.11
C GLY A 164 -26.44 47.08 10.14
N GLN A 165 -27.75 46.81 10.29
CA GLN A 165 -28.38 45.56 9.81
C GLN A 165 -28.26 45.26 8.30
N TRP A 166 -28.15 46.28 7.44
CA TRP A 166 -28.21 46.11 5.98
C TRP A 166 -26.85 46.09 5.25
N ARG A 167 -25.76 46.63 5.84
CA ARG A 167 -24.40 46.45 5.28
C ARG A 167 -23.81 45.07 5.61
N TYR A 168 -24.22 44.50 6.75
CA TYR A 168 -23.76 43.20 7.25
C TYR A 168 -24.06 41.98 6.35
N VAL A 169 -25.02 42.07 5.42
CA VAL A 169 -25.42 40.93 4.58
C VAL A 169 -24.44 40.70 3.44
N ASN A 170 -24.03 41.77 2.75
CA ASN A 170 -22.99 41.69 1.70
C ASN A 170 -21.62 41.38 2.29
N ASP A 171 -21.23 42.01 3.42
CA ASP A 171 -19.98 41.66 4.11
C ASP A 171 -19.96 40.19 4.55
N ARG A 172 -21.08 39.64 5.02
CA ARG A 172 -21.16 38.20 5.32
C ARG A 172 -21.04 37.35 4.06
N LEU A 173 -21.67 37.71 2.94
CA LEU A 173 -21.54 36.97 1.68
C LEU A 173 -20.10 36.98 1.15
N VAL A 174 -19.43 38.13 1.14
CA VAL A 174 -18.04 38.31 0.71
C VAL A 174 -17.06 37.61 1.65
N PHE A 175 -17.27 37.68 2.97
CA PHE A 175 -16.49 36.94 3.97
C PHE A 175 -16.64 35.42 3.79
N TRP A 176 -17.87 34.93 3.58
CA TRP A 176 -18.15 33.52 3.34
C TRP A 176 -17.71 33.03 1.94
N ALA A 177 -17.47 33.93 0.99
CA ALA A 177 -16.82 33.63 -0.28
C ALA A 177 -15.30 33.47 -0.08
N HIS A 178 -14.63 34.49 0.48
CA HIS A 178 -13.20 34.46 0.81
C HIS A 178 -12.82 33.26 1.68
N TYR A 179 -13.58 33.00 2.76
CA TYR A 179 -13.33 31.85 3.63
C TYR A 179 -13.45 30.50 2.89
N ARG A 180 -14.38 30.39 1.92
CA ARG A 180 -14.48 29.17 1.09
C ARG A 180 -13.35 29.06 0.06
N ALA A 181 -12.91 30.16 -0.55
CA ALA A 181 -11.79 30.17 -1.48
C ALA A 181 -10.50 29.71 -0.77
N LEU A 182 -10.15 30.36 0.35
CA LEU A 182 -9.04 29.99 1.24
C LEU A 182 -9.10 28.51 1.66
N LEU A 183 -10.25 28.05 2.14
CA LEU A 183 -10.43 26.66 2.58
C LEU A 183 -10.32 25.67 1.41
N THR A 184 -10.74 26.07 0.20
CA THR A 184 -10.56 25.29 -1.03
C THR A 184 -9.09 25.11 -1.37
N VAL A 185 -8.29 26.19 -1.35
CA VAL A 185 -6.84 26.13 -1.61
C VAL A 185 -6.14 25.26 -0.56
N ARG A 186 -6.48 25.39 0.73
CA ARG A 186 -5.93 24.53 1.79
C ARG A 186 -6.19 23.05 1.54
N TYR A 187 -7.43 22.67 1.23
CA TYR A 187 -7.75 21.27 0.92
C TYR A 187 -7.12 20.78 -0.39
N LEU A 188 -6.90 21.67 -1.37
CA LEU A 188 -6.26 21.37 -2.64
C LEU A 188 -4.77 21.06 -2.44
N VAL A 189 -4.04 22.00 -1.83
CA VAL A 189 -2.59 21.91 -1.58
C VAL A 189 -2.27 20.77 -0.62
N LEU A 190 -3.03 20.64 0.48
CA LEU A 190 -2.87 19.50 1.39
C LEU A 190 -3.21 18.18 0.69
N GLY A 191 -4.24 18.14 -0.16
CA GLY A 191 -4.58 16.95 -0.95
C GLY A 191 -3.47 16.51 -1.90
N GLN A 192 -2.79 17.46 -2.55
CA GLN A 192 -1.62 17.20 -3.39
C GLN A 192 -0.42 16.72 -2.55
N ALA A 193 -0.10 17.39 -1.43
CA ALA A 193 0.98 16.96 -0.53
C ALA A 193 0.73 15.56 0.08
N CYS A 194 -0.49 15.29 0.55
CA CYS A 194 -0.91 13.96 1.02
C CYS A 194 -0.80 12.90 -0.08
N CYS A 195 -1.01 13.27 -1.35
CA CYS A 195 -0.76 12.37 -2.47
C CYS A 195 0.71 11.97 -2.50
N HIS A 196 1.64 12.92 -2.63
CA HIS A 196 3.07 12.61 -2.72
C HIS A 196 3.62 11.87 -1.47
N LEU A 197 3.10 12.16 -0.26
CA LEU A 197 3.43 11.40 0.96
C LEU A 197 2.91 9.94 0.98
N GLY A 198 2.10 9.54 -0.01
CA GLY A 198 1.48 8.22 -0.17
C GLY A 198 0.21 7.99 0.63
N MET A 199 -0.36 9.03 1.24
CA MET A 199 -1.64 9.00 1.95
C MET A 199 -2.81 9.11 0.96
N MET A 200 -2.85 8.20 -0.03
CA MET A 200 -3.78 8.21 -1.17
C MET A 200 -5.25 8.41 -0.78
N GLU A 201 -5.70 7.78 0.31
CA GLU A 201 -7.10 7.85 0.73
C GLU A 201 -7.46 9.20 1.36
N ASP A 202 -6.58 9.75 2.21
CA ASP A 202 -6.74 11.10 2.74
C ASP A 202 -6.67 12.13 1.59
N ALA A 203 -5.70 11.99 0.68
CA ALA A 203 -5.59 12.80 -0.53
C ALA A 203 -6.86 12.79 -1.39
N MET A 204 -7.45 11.61 -1.62
CA MET A 204 -8.73 11.48 -2.33
C MET A 204 -9.86 12.26 -1.65
N VAL A 205 -9.96 12.17 -0.31
CA VAL A 205 -11.00 12.88 0.47
C VAL A 205 -10.78 14.38 0.37
N LEU A 206 -9.56 14.86 0.61
CA LEU A 206 -9.16 16.27 0.60
C LEU A 206 -9.39 16.93 -0.77
N LEU A 207 -8.93 16.30 -1.86
CA LEU A 207 -9.16 16.78 -3.23
C LEU A 207 -10.65 16.75 -3.61
N GLN A 208 -11.40 15.75 -3.12
CA GLN A 208 -12.85 15.70 -3.33
C GLN A 208 -13.60 16.76 -2.53
N THR A 209 -13.15 17.14 -1.33
CA THR A 209 -13.71 18.27 -0.57
C THR A 209 -13.36 19.61 -1.21
N ALA A 210 -12.12 19.80 -1.67
CA ALA A 210 -11.72 20.99 -2.43
C ALA A 210 -12.61 21.18 -3.66
N ARG A 211 -12.77 20.15 -4.49
CA ARG A 211 -13.64 20.22 -5.69
C ARG A 211 -15.10 20.56 -5.35
N ARG A 212 -15.64 20.03 -4.25
CA ARG A 212 -17.01 20.34 -3.79
C ARG A 212 -17.15 21.80 -3.33
N LEU A 213 -16.13 22.35 -2.68
CA LEU A 213 -16.13 23.75 -2.23
C LEU A 213 -15.98 24.70 -3.43
N ALA A 214 -15.08 24.42 -4.37
CA ALA A 214 -14.94 25.15 -5.63
C ALA A 214 -16.27 25.20 -6.42
N SER A 215 -16.91 24.04 -6.65
CA SER A 215 -18.22 23.97 -7.32
C SER A 215 -19.38 24.62 -6.53
N ALA A 216 -19.18 24.94 -5.25
CA ALA A 216 -20.14 25.68 -4.44
C ALA A 216 -19.86 27.20 -4.40
N ALA A 217 -18.62 27.63 -4.67
CA ALA A 217 -18.26 29.02 -4.90
C ALA A 217 -18.74 29.48 -6.29
N PHE A 218 -18.36 28.75 -7.35
CA PHE A 218 -18.74 29.06 -8.74
C PHE A 218 -20.27 29.20 -8.93
N ARG A 219 -21.06 28.29 -8.35
CA ARG A 219 -22.54 28.37 -8.40
C ARG A 219 -23.14 29.56 -7.64
N ARG A 220 -22.39 30.25 -6.79
CA ARG A 220 -22.83 31.46 -6.08
C ARG A 220 -22.40 32.71 -6.82
N GLU A 221 -21.20 32.71 -7.40
CA GLU A 221 -20.74 33.75 -8.32
C GLU A 221 -21.67 33.83 -9.55
N SER A 222 -21.96 32.70 -10.19
CA SER A 222 -22.90 32.61 -11.32
C SER A 222 -24.36 32.98 -10.97
N VAL A 223 -24.78 32.93 -9.71
CA VAL A 223 -26.12 33.37 -9.25
C VAL A 223 -26.10 34.83 -8.77
N GLY A 224 -24.92 35.40 -8.55
CA GLY A 224 -24.73 36.81 -8.18
C GLY A 224 -24.42 37.73 -9.36
N GLN A 225 -24.20 37.19 -10.56
CA GLN A 225 -24.04 37.95 -11.80
C GLN A 225 -25.43 38.18 -12.43
N SER A 226 -25.81 39.45 -12.57
CA SER A 226 -26.90 39.87 -13.44
C SER A 226 -26.44 39.87 -14.90
N ASP A 227 -27.33 39.52 -15.83
CA ASP A 227 -27.03 39.26 -17.24
C ASP A 227 -26.31 40.44 -17.98
N ASP A 228 -26.43 41.67 -17.49
CA ASP A 228 -25.84 42.88 -18.10
C ASP A 228 -24.33 43.08 -17.85
N SER A 229 -23.67 42.28 -17.00
CA SER A 229 -22.25 42.46 -16.64
C SER A 229 -21.26 41.78 -17.61
N PHE A 230 -21.40 42.03 -18.91
CA PHE A 230 -20.48 41.54 -19.94
C PHE A 230 -19.34 42.54 -20.22
N ALA A 231 -18.51 42.82 -19.20
CA ALA A 231 -17.40 43.77 -19.29
C ALA A 231 -16.05 43.17 -18.83
N SER A 232 -15.16 42.95 -19.80
CA SER A 232 -13.69 42.90 -19.68
C SER A 232 -13.06 42.19 -18.48
N PHE A 233 -12.68 40.91 -18.68
CA PHE A 233 -11.66 40.23 -17.90
C PHE A 233 -10.24 40.74 -18.23
N ALA A 234 -10.01 42.05 -18.05
CA ALA A 234 -8.73 42.72 -18.28
C ALA A 234 -8.63 43.94 -17.35
N GLY A 235 -8.40 43.68 -16.06
CA GLY A 235 -8.20 44.70 -15.03
C GLY A 235 -7.26 44.18 -13.97
N GLU A 236 -6.12 44.84 -13.80
CA GLU A 236 -5.14 44.52 -12.78
C GLU A 236 -5.65 44.99 -11.41
N ASP A 237 -6.09 44.06 -10.55
CA ASP A 237 -6.17 44.34 -9.12
C ASP A 237 -5.87 43.10 -8.27
N GLY A 238 -5.12 43.29 -7.19
CA GLY A 238 -4.43 42.24 -6.41
C GLY A 238 -5.32 41.40 -5.48
N GLY A 239 -6.60 41.25 -5.82
CA GLY A 239 -7.60 40.50 -5.07
C GLY A 239 -7.41 38.99 -5.15
N MET A 240 -7.85 38.27 -4.11
CA MET A 240 -7.62 36.83 -3.95
C MET A 240 -8.53 36.00 -4.88
N ALA A 241 -8.20 35.97 -6.18
CA ALA A 241 -8.95 35.24 -7.19
C ALA A 241 -9.02 33.73 -6.90
N ALA A 242 -10.10 33.10 -7.37
CA ALA A 242 -10.27 31.64 -7.35
C ALA A 242 -9.03 30.95 -7.98
N PRO A 243 -8.67 29.72 -7.53
CA PRO A 243 -7.50 29.02 -8.09
C PRO A 243 -7.62 28.95 -9.61
N PRO A 244 -6.55 29.28 -10.37
CA PRO A 244 -6.61 29.36 -11.81
C PRO A 244 -7.10 28.03 -12.39
N PRO A 245 -7.89 28.02 -13.48
CA PRO A 245 -8.57 26.83 -13.98
C PRO A 245 -7.61 25.63 -14.16
N SER A 246 -6.38 25.88 -14.58
CA SER A 246 -5.28 24.91 -14.72
C SER A 246 -4.92 24.16 -13.41
N GLU A 247 -4.96 24.80 -12.24
CA GLU A 247 -4.75 24.15 -10.93
C GLU A 247 -5.90 23.19 -10.59
N LEU A 248 -7.14 23.58 -10.92
CA LEU A 248 -8.33 22.78 -10.63
C LEU A 248 -8.50 21.59 -11.59
N GLU A 249 -8.11 21.77 -12.86
CA GLU A 249 -8.08 20.70 -13.87
C GLU A 249 -7.01 19.66 -13.56
N SER A 250 -5.77 20.08 -13.27
CA SER A 250 -4.69 19.17 -12.88
C SER A 250 -5.01 18.39 -11.60
N ALA A 251 -5.61 19.05 -10.60
CA ALA A 251 -6.12 18.37 -9.41
C ALA A 251 -7.29 17.41 -9.68
N SER A 252 -8.13 17.70 -10.69
CA SER A 252 -9.21 16.81 -11.11
C SER A 252 -8.69 15.56 -11.83
N GLN A 253 -7.63 15.69 -12.64
CA GLN A 253 -6.90 14.56 -13.22
C GLN A 253 -6.19 13.73 -12.13
N LEU A 254 -5.58 14.39 -11.14
CA LEU A 254 -4.95 13.71 -10.00
C LEU A 254 -6.00 12.91 -9.19
N LEU A 255 -7.14 13.52 -8.89
CA LEU A 255 -8.24 12.86 -8.17
C LEU A 255 -8.81 11.65 -8.92
N SER A 256 -8.89 11.69 -10.25
CA SER A 256 -9.37 10.53 -11.04
C SER A 256 -8.35 9.38 -11.05
N HIS A 257 -7.04 9.70 -11.14
CA HIS A 257 -5.95 8.74 -11.07
C HIS A 257 -5.84 8.07 -9.67
N ILE A 258 -5.88 8.86 -8.59
CA ILE A 258 -5.93 8.34 -7.21
C ILE A 258 -7.13 7.39 -7.03
N LYS A 259 -8.32 7.78 -7.50
CA LYS A 259 -9.53 6.92 -7.42
C LYS A 259 -9.36 5.61 -8.18
N PHE A 260 -8.74 5.63 -9.36
CA PHE A 260 -8.45 4.41 -10.13
C PHE A 260 -7.49 3.48 -9.38
N ILE A 261 -6.39 4.02 -8.84
CA ILE A 261 -5.42 3.27 -8.05
C ILE A 261 -6.07 2.67 -6.79
N LEU A 262 -6.82 3.46 -6.03
CA LEU A 262 -7.48 3.00 -4.80
C LEU A 262 -8.51 1.91 -5.08
N ARG A 263 -9.35 2.06 -6.12
CA ARG A 263 -10.29 1.00 -6.54
C ARG A 263 -9.58 -0.29 -6.90
N ARG A 264 -8.45 -0.20 -7.61
CA ARG A 264 -7.65 -1.38 -8.02
C ARG A 264 -6.96 -2.04 -6.82
N ARG A 265 -6.45 -1.26 -5.86
CA ARG A 265 -5.93 -1.77 -4.58
C ARG A 265 -7.02 -2.45 -3.76
N ALA A 266 -8.21 -1.85 -3.66
CA ALA A 266 -9.34 -2.45 -2.96
C ALA A 266 -9.77 -3.77 -3.59
N ALA A 267 -9.83 -3.85 -4.92
CA ALA A 267 -10.08 -5.11 -5.64
C ALA A 267 -8.98 -6.16 -5.39
N ALA A 268 -7.71 -5.75 -5.29
CA ALA A 268 -6.60 -6.66 -4.98
C ALA A 268 -6.70 -7.25 -3.57
N VAL A 269 -7.09 -6.44 -2.58
CA VAL A 269 -7.32 -6.88 -1.20
C VAL A 269 -8.54 -7.78 -1.11
N ALA A 270 -9.68 -7.38 -1.70
CA ALA A 270 -10.87 -8.21 -1.74
C ALA A 270 -10.63 -9.57 -2.45
N ALA A 271 -9.77 -9.63 -3.46
CA ALA A 271 -9.36 -10.88 -4.09
C ALA A 271 -8.48 -11.76 -3.18
N LEU A 272 -7.65 -11.18 -2.30
CA LEU A 272 -6.95 -11.94 -1.24
C LEU A 272 -7.95 -12.51 -0.23
N ASP A 273 -8.85 -11.67 0.27
CA ASP A 273 -9.84 -12.05 1.29
C ASP A 273 -10.80 -13.14 0.76
N ALA A 274 -11.11 -13.11 -0.54
CA ALA A 274 -11.89 -14.13 -1.25
C ALA A 274 -11.11 -15.41 -1.62
N GLY A 275 -9.81 -15.51 -1.27
CA GLY A 275 -8.99 -16.68 -1.59
C GLY A 275 -8.60 -16.82 -3.07
N LEU A 276 -8.57 -15.72 -3.83
CA LEU A 276 -8.21 -15.66 -5.26
C LEU A 276 -6.86 -14.94 -5.47
N PRO A 277 -5.73 -15.54 -5.04
CA PRO A 277 -4.44 -14.83 -4.99
C PRO A 277 -3.84 -14.52 -6.36
N THR A 278 -4.18 -15.26 -7.41
CA THR A 278 -3.74 -14.97 -8.79
C THR A 278 -4.30 -13.65 -9.31
N GLU A 279 -5.58 -13.39 -9.06
CA GLU A 279 -6.23 -12.11 -9.37
C GLU A 279 -5.67 -10.96 -8.51
N ALA A 280 -5.40 -11.21 -7.23
CA ALA A 280 -4.73 -10.24 -6.37
C ALA A 280 -3.35 -9.84 -6.94
N VAL A 281 -2.52 -10.80 -7.36
CA VAL A 281 -1.22 -10.55 -8.04
C VAL A 281 -1.42 -9.67 -9.28
N ARG A 282 -2.43 -9.96 -10.11
CA ARG A 282 -2.76 -9.19 -11.32
C ARG A 282 -3.15 -7.76 -11.00
N HIS A 283 -4.02 -7.56 -10.02
CA HIS A 283 -4.45 -6.23 -9.59
C HIS A 283 -3.30 -5.41 -8.97
N PHE A 284 -2.52 -5.97 -8.05
CA PHE A 284 -1.36 -5.28 -7.45
C PHE A 284 -0.29 -4.94 -8.48
N SER A 285 0.05 -5.86 -9.39
CA SER A 285 1.05 -5.58 -10.43
C SER A 285 0.61 -4.41 -11.30
N LYS A 286 -0.66 -4.36 -11.70
CA LYS A 286 -1.18 -3.22 -12.48
C LYS A 286 -1.30 -1.90 -11.71
N VAL A 287 -1.20 -1.90 -10.37
CA VAL A 287 -0.97 -0.67 -9.57
C VAL A 287 0.51 -0.26 -9.62
N LEU A 288 1.43 -1.21 -9.42
CA LEU A 288 2.88 -1.00 -9.39
C LEU A 288 3.48 -0.66 -10.77
N ASP A 289 2.80 -1.05 -11.85
CA ASP A 289 3.13 -0.70 -13.23
C ASP A 289 2.38 0.56 -13.73
N SER A 290 2.00 1.46 -12.81
CA SER A 290 1.48 2.80 -13.14
C SER A 290 2.52 3.62 -13.91
N ARG A 291 2.11 4.26 -15.00
CA ARG A 291 2.98 5.18 -15.79
C ARG A 291 3.16 6.56 -15.13
N ARG A 292 2.24 6.97 -14.26
CA ARG A 292 2.44 8.13 -13.37
C ARG A 292 3.14 7.63 -12.11
N GLY A 293 4.09 8.42 -11.61
CA GLY A 293 4.89 8.10 -10.43
C GLY A 293 4.03 7.67 -9.25
N LEU A 294 4.49 6.65 -8.53
CA LEU A 294 3.77 6.09 -7.38
C LEU A 294 4.55 6.37 -6.10
N PRO A 295 3.99 7.12 -5.13
CA PRO A 295 4.63 7.39 -3.85
C PRO A 295 5.17 6.14 -3.17
N GLY A 296 6.45 6.15 -2.79
CA GLY A 296 7.17 4.97 -2.32
C GLY A 296 6.50 4.29 -1.13
N SER A 297 5.99 5.04 -0.16
CA SER A 297 5.25 4.52 1.00
C SER A 297 3.98 3.74 0.61
N PHE A 298 3.21 4.26 -0.37
CA PHE A 298 2.05 3.56 -0.90
C PHE A 298 2.45 2.33 -1.72
N ALA A 299 3.50 2.47 -2.55
CA ALA A 299 4.03 1.37 -3.36
C ALA A 299 4.54 0.22 -2.49
N ALA A 300 5.26 0.49 -1.40
CA ALA A 300 5.71 -0.49 -0.41
C ALA A 300 4.52 -1.27 0.19
N SER A 301 3.41 -0.61 0.54
CA SER A 301 2.22 -1.31 1.01
C SER A 301 1.55 -2.20 -0.05
N CYS A 302 1.65 -1.84 -1.34
CA CYS A 302 1.16 -2.66 -2.45
C CYS A 302 2.11 -3.84 -2.76
N LEU A 303 3.42 -3.67 -2.56
CA LEU A 303 4.41 -4.76 -2.65
C LEU A 303 4.19 -5.81 -1.56
N ILE A 304 3.91 -5.39 -0.32
CA ILE A 304 3.56 -6.31 0.79
C ILE A 304 2.27 -7.08 0.46
N GLY A 305 1.23 -6.40 -0.04
CA GLY A 305 0.00 -7.05 -0.49
C GLY A 305 0.23 -8.07 -1.61
N ARG A 306 1.11 -7.76 -2.58
CA ARG A 306 1.48 -8.71 -3.63
C ARG A 306 2.33 -9.87 -3.11
N ALA A 307 3.21 -9.64 -2.12
CA ALA A 307 3.96 -10.69 -1.47
C ALA A 307 3.06 -11.68 -0.70
N ALA A 308 2.01 -11.18 -0.04
CA ALA A 308 0.98 -12.03 0.57
C ALA A 308 0.24 -12.89 -0.48
N ALA A 309 -0.08 -12.30 -1.64
CA ALA A 309 -0.67 -13.04 -2.76
C ALA A 309 0.28 -14.12 -3.31
N TYR A 310 1.56 -13.79 -3.49
CA TYR A 310 2.57 -14.76 -3.92
C TYR A 310 2.76 -15.90 -2.90
N ARG A 311 2.78 -15.59 -1.59
CA ARG A 311 2.80 -16.58 -0.49
C ARG A 311 1.64 -17.56 -0.61
N ALA A 312 0.42 -17.07 -0.83
CA ALA A 312 -0.77 -17.90 -1.02
C ALA A 312 -0.71 -18.78 -2.28
N THR A 313 0.01 -18.36 -3.34
CA THR A 313 0.29 -19.20 -4.52
C THR A 313 1.51 -20.12 -4.38
N GLY A 314 2.21 -20.14 -3.23
CA GLY A 314 3.46 -20.88 -3.06
C GLY A 314 4.69 -20.30 -3.78
N ARG A 315 4.60 -19.09 -4.34
CA ARG A 315 5.68 -18.42 -5.09
C ARG A 315 6.63 -17.67 -4.15
N LEU A 316 7.26 -18.40 -3.23
CA LEU A 316 7.98 -17.83 -2.08
C LEU A 316 9.14 -16.91 -2.47
N ALA A 317 9.96 -17.27 -3.45
CA ALA A 317 11.05 -16.41 -3.94
C ALA A 317 10.56 -15.04 -4.45
N GLU A 318 9.39 -14.99 -5.11
CA GLU A 318 8.82 -13.74 -5.62
C GLU A 318 8.26 -12.87 -4.49
N ALA A 319 7.66 -13.49 -3.48
CA ALA A 319 7.19 -12.81 -2.29
C ALA A 319 8.36 -12.18 -1.51
N ILE A 320 9.47 -12.92 -1.32
CA ILE A 320 10.69 -12.41 -0.67
C ILE A 320 11.26 -11.22 -1.46
N ALA A 321 11.28 -11.29 -2.79
CA ALA A 321 11.76 -10.20 -3.62
C ALA A 321 10.92 -8.91 -3.50
N ASP A 322 9.59 -9.01 -3.38
CA ASP A 322 8.73 -7.86 -3.17
C ASP A 322 8.84 -7.30 -1.74
N CYS A 323 9.01 -8.15 -0.71
CA CYS A 323 9.37 -7.70 0.63
C CYS A 323 10.73 -6.97 0.67
N ASN A 324 11.73 -7.46 -0.06
CA ASN A 324 13.05 -6.80 -0.18
C ASN A 324 12.92 -5.41 -0.81
N ARG A 325 12.10 -5.26 -1.86
CA ARG A 325 11.78 -3.95 -2.46
C ARG A 325 11.01 -3.04 -1.50
N ALA A 326 10.06 -3.57 -0.74
CA ALA A 326 9.33 -2.79 0.25
C ALA A 326 10.28 -2.27 1.35
N LEU A 327 11.26 -3.07 1.78
CA LEU A 327 12.26 -2.70 2.79
C LEU A 327 13.37 -1.79 2.28
N SER A 328 13.72 -1.79 0.99
CA SER A 328 14.61 -0.75 0.45
C SER A 328 13.92 0.61 0.35
N VAL A 329 12.60 0.64 0.14
CA VAL A 329 11.79 1.86 0.18
C VAL A 329 11.51 2.33 1.62
N ASP A 330 11.21 1.42 2.54
CA ASP A 330 11.03 1.72 3.96
C ASP A 330 11.61 0.61 4.86
N PRO A 331 12.87 0.75 5.31
CA PRO A 331 13.50 -0.21 6.23
C PRO A 331 12.76 -0.37 7.55
N SER A 332 12.01 0.66 7.98
CA SER A 332 11.26 0.67 9.23
C SER A 332 9.87 0.03 9.12
N SER A 333 9.53 -0.50 7.94
CA SER A 333 8.23 -1.11 7.67
C SER A 333 8.03 -2.43 8.41
N ILE A 334 7.47 -2.35 9.62
CA ILE A 334 7.00 -3.46 10.44
C ILE A 334 6.20 -4.52 9.64
N PRO A 335 5.20 -4.18 8.79
CA PRO A 335 4.49 -5.19 8.01
C PRO A 335 5.36 -5.88 6.95
N ALA A 336 6.37 -5.20 6.39
CA ALA A 336 7.32 -5.83 5.47
C ALA A 336 8.26 -6.80 6.21
N LEU A 337 8.81 -6.41 7.37
CA LEU A 337 9.66 -7.27 8.20
C LEU A 337 8.89 -8.52 8.68
N ARG A 338 7.66 -8.34 9.19
CA ARG A 338 6.78 -9.47 9.57
C ARG A 338 6.53 -10.42 8.39
N SER A 339 6.20 -9.86 7.22
CA SER A 339 5.91 -10.66 6.02
C SER A 339 7.16 -11.41 5.53
N ARG A 340 8.35 -10.79 5.60
CA ARG A 340 9.60 -11.43 5.18
C ARG A 340 10.07 -12.50 6.17
N ALA A 341 9.98 -12.26 7.47
CA ALA A 341 10.25 -13.27 8.50
C ALA A 341 9.35 -14.51 8.33
N ASP A 342 8.06 -14.31 8.11
CA ASP A 342 7.11 -15.39 7.82
C ASP A 342 7.44 -16.19 6.54
N LEU A 343 7.97 -15.52 5.51
CA LEU A 343 8.41 -16.18 4.27
C LEU A 343 9.71 -16.97 4.47
N PHE A 344 10.67 -16.43 5.23
CA PHE A 344 11.88 -17.14 5.60
C PHE A 344 11.58 -18.35 6.49
N GLU A 345 10.64 -18.25 7.43
CA GLU A 345 10.18 -19.40 8.21
C GLU A 345 9.50 -20.46 7.33
N ALA A 346 8.68 -20.07 6.34
CA ALA A 346 8.08 -21.00 5.37
C ALA A 346 9.12 -21.70 4.47
N VAL A 347 10.23 -21.03 4.16
CA VAL A 347 11.40 -21.59 3.44
C VAL A 347 12.37 -22.33 4.40
N ARG A 348 12.11 -22.33 5.72
CA ARG A 348 13.02 -22.82 6.77
C ARG A 348 14.40 -22.14 6.81
N ALA A 349 14.53 -20.93 6.26
CA ALA A 349 15.67 -20.05 6.44
C ALA A 349 15.63 -19.41 7.84
N LEU A 350 15.78 -20.23 8.89
CA LEU A 350 15.62 -19.81 10.28
C LEU A 350 16.58 -18.67 10.71
N PRO A 351 17.85 -18.62 10.27
CA PRO A 351 18.75 -17.51 10.61
C PRO A 351 18.28 -16.16 10.03
N ASP A 352 17.85 -16.14 8.76
CA ASP A 352 17.33 -14.92 8.11
C ASP A 352 15.99 -14.47 8.74
N CYS A 353 15.13 -15.43 9.10
CA CYS A 353 13.93 -15.17 9.88
C CYS A 353 14.24 -14.53 11.24
N LEU A 354 15.23 -15.06 11.98
CA LEU A 354 15.62 -14.48 13.26
C LEU A 354 16.13 -13.05 13.11
N HIS A 355 16.94 -12.76 12.09
CA HIS A 355 17.45 -11.41 11.84
C HIS A 355 16.31 -10.38 11.64
N ASP A 356 15.28 -10.73 10.87
CA ASP A 356 14.10 -9.88 10.67
C ASP A 356 13.28 -9.68 11.96
N LEU A 357 13.14 -10.73 12.78
CA LEU A 357 12.43 -10.64 14.06
C LEU A 357 13.22 -9.84 15.11
N GLU A 358 14.55 -9.94 15.12
CA GLU A 358 15.42 -9.14 15.97
C GLU A 358 15.41 -7.66 15.57
N HIS A 359 15.44 -7.35 14.27
CA HIS A 359 15.24 -5.99 13.79
C HIS A 359 13.85 -5.45 14.17
N LEU A 360 12.80 -6.26 14.02
CA LEU A 360 11.45 -5.91 14.46
C LEU A 360 11.37 -5.65 15.98
N LYS A 361 12.13 -6.40 16.79
CA LYS A 361 12.24 -6.18 18.24
C LYS A 361 12.86 -4.81 18.53
N LEU A 362 13.95 -4.45 17.85
CA LEU A 362 14.59 -3.14 18.00
C LEU A 362 13.64 -1.98 17.67
N LEU A 363 12.79 -2.14 16.64
CA LEU A 363 11.76 -1.15 16.30
C LEU A 363 10.69 -1.01 17.40
N TYR A 364 10.19 -2.10 17.98
CA TYR A 364 9.24 -2.00 19.10
C TYR A 364 9.89 -1.42 20.37
N ASP A 365 11.13 -1.81 20.68
CA ASP A 365 11.88 -1.25 21.81
C ASP A 365 12.09 0.27 21.62
N ALA A 366 12.34 0.74 20.39
CA ALA A 366 12.43 2.17 20.07
C ALA A 366 11.10 2.90 20.30
N ILE A 367 9.99 2.37 19.76
CA ILE A 367 8.65 2.97 19.94
C ILE A 367 8.27 3.10 21.42
N LEU A 368 8.61 2.11 22.25
CA LEU A 368 8.34 2.13 23.68
C LEU A 368 9.23 3.11 24.46
N ARG A 369 10.50 3.29 24.05
CA ARG A 369 11.38 4.34 24.60
C ARG A 369 10.88 5.74 24.28
N ASP A 370 10.58 5.99 23.00
CA ASP A 370 10.23 7.33 22.49
C ASP A 370 8.77 7.72 22.78
N ARG A 371 7.95 6.73 23.19
CA ARG A 371 6.49 6.85 23.42
C ARG A 371 5.71 7.38 22.22
N LYS A 372 6.26 7.22 21.01
CA LYS A 372 5.75 7.72 19.74
C LYS A 372 5.83 6.64 18.67
N LEU A 373 4.84 6.58 17.78
CA LEU A 373 4.86 5.68 16.63
C LEU A 373 5.89 6.17 15.59
N LEU A 374 6.39 5.26 14.74
CA LEU A 374 7.48 5.55 13.81
C LEU A 374 7.04 6.49 12.68
N GLY A 375 7.68 7.66 12.61
CA GLY A 375 7.39 8.68 11.60
C GLY A 375 6.49 9.81 12.12
N PRO A 376 5.97 10.66 11.23
CA PRO A 376 5.25 11.86 11.63
C PRO A 376 3.85 11.57 12.22
N PRO A 377 3.35 12.36 13.18
CA PRO A 377 2.15 12.01 13.95
C PRO A 377 0.84 11.95 13.15
N TRP A 378 0.75 12.60 11.98
CA TRP A 378 -0.38 12.46 11.05
C TRP A 378 -0.29 11.23 10.13
N ARG A 379 0.80 10.46 10.16
CA ARG A 379 0.93 9.25 9.33
C ARG A 379 -0.07 8.17 9.77
N PRO A 380 -0.89 7.60 8.87
CA PRO A 380 -1.87 6.58 9.25
C PRO A 380 -1.22 5.24 9.66
N HIS A 381 -1.24 4.94 10.96
CA HIS A 381 -0.82 3.63 11.51
C HIS A 381 -1.99 2.64 11.57
N ARG A 382 -2.50 2.26 10.39
CA ARG A 382 -3.76 1.49 10.27
C ARG A 382 -3.74 0.11 10.94
N ASP A 383 -2.57 -0.53 10.95
CA ASP A 383 -2.40 -1.92 11.41
C ASP A 383 -1.72 -2.02 12.79
N LEU A 384 -1.36 -0.88 13.41
CA LEU A 384 -0.55 -0.82 14.62
C LEU A 384 -1.03 0.28 15.56
N ARG A 385 -1.72 -0.10 16.64
CA ARG A 385 -2.05 0.81 17.75
C ARG A 385 -0.97 0.72 18.81
N TYR A 386 -0.56 1.85 19.39
CA TYR A 386 0.46 1.89 20.44
C TYR A 386 0.16 0.95 21.63
N ARG A 387 -1.12 0.86 22.02
CA ARG A 387 -1.59 -0.04 23.10
C ARG A 387 -1.30 -1.52 22.84
N ASP A 388 -1.23 -1.94 21.57
CA ASP A 388 -1.00 -3.33 21.20
C ASP A 388 0.52 -3.68 21.19
N ILE A 389 1.41 -2.68 21.23
CA ILE A 389 2.87 -2.88 21.08
C ILE A 389 3.49 -3.72 22.22
N PRO A 390 3.20 -3.50 23.51
CA PRO A 390 3.72 -4.34 24.58
C PRO A 390 3.26 -5.81 24.52
N ALA A 391 2.08 -6.08 23.94
CA ALA A 391 1.60 -7.44 23.69
C ALA A 391 2.32 -8.07 22.49
N ASN A 392 2.42 -7.33 21.38
CA ASN A 392 3.16 -7.73 20.18
C ASN A 392 4.64 -8.03 20.48
N LEU A 393 5.29 -7.23 21.32
CA LEU A 393 6.69 -7.41 21.72
C LEU A 393 6.89 -8.68 22.56
N ARG A 394 5.99 -8.98 23.51
CA ARG A 394 6.05 -10.23 24.28
C ARG A 394 5.88 -11.46 23.39
N ALA A 395 4.91 -11.44 22.47
CA ALA A 395 4.71 -12.51 21.50
C ALA A 395 5.94 -12.68 20.57
N LEU A 396 6.56 -11.57 20.16
CA LEU A 396 7.77 -11.57 19.36
C LEU A 396 8.97 -12.18 20.10
N ILE A 397 9.19 -11.82 21.37
CA ILE A 397 10.28 -12.37 22.19
C ILE A 397 10.11 -13.88 22.35
N ALA A 398 8.89 -14.37 22.59
CA ALA A 398 8.60 -15.80 22.66
C ALA A 398 8.90 -16.51 21.32
N ARG A 399 8.50 -15.93 20.17
CA ARG A 399 8.82 -16.47 18.82
C ARG A 399 10.33 -16.53 18.57
N ILE A 400 11.08 -15.49 18.97
CA ILE A 400 12.55 -15.46 18.87
C ILE A 400 13.19 -16.55 19.72
N GLN A 401 12.74 -16.75 20.96
CA GLN A 401 13.23 -17.82 21.84
C GLN A 401 12.95 -19.21 21.25
N GLN A 402 11.74 -19.45 20.75
CA GLN A 402 11.37 -20.71 20.09
C GLN A 402 12.26 -21.01 18.86
N LEU A 403 12.48 -20.01 18.00
CA LEU A 403 13.34 -20.16 16.82
C LEU A 403 14.81 -20.40 17.18
N ARG A 404 15.33 -19.72 18.21
CA ARG A 404 16.68 -19.99 18.75
C ARG A 404 16.80 -21.43 19.27
N GLY A 405 15.78 -21.95 19.95
CA GLY A 405 15.71 -23.36 20.36
C GLY A 405 15.75 -24.34 19.18
N ARG A 406 15.00 -24.07 18.11
CA ARG A 406 15.00 -24.89 16.88
C ARG A 406 16.36 -24.87 16.17
N ILE A 407 17.04 -23.73 16.12
CA ILE A 407 18.39 -23.62 15.55
C ILE A 407 19.39 -24.40 16.42
N ALA A 408 19.30 -24.31 17.75
CA ALA A 408 20.15 -25.08 18.67
C ALA A 408 19.90 -26.61 18.55
N ALA A 409 18.68 -27.03 18.21
CA ALA A 409 18.34 -28.42 17.88
C ALA A 409 18.83 -28.89 16.49
N GLY A 410 19.57 -28.06 15.74
CA GLY A 410 20.16 -28.41 14.46
C GLY A 410 19.32 -28.06 13.22
N GLU A 411 18.12 -27.47 13.36
CA GLU A 411 17.29 -27.10 12.19
C GLU A 411 17.88 -25.93 11.37
N GLY A 412 18.88 -25.20 11.88
CA GLY A 412 19.34 -23.92 11.31
C GLY A 412 19.88 -23.98 9.87
N ASN A 413 20.36 -25.14 9.42
CA ASN A 413 20.94 -25.33 8.08
C ASN A 413 19.98 -25.99 7.07
N ASN A 414 18.76 -26.38 7.49
CA ASN A 414 17.84 -27.18 6.67
C ASN A 414 16.81 -26.32 5.92
N VAL A 415 17.31 -25.54 4.95
CA VAL A 415 16.50 -24.68 4.07
C VAL A 415 15.71 -25.54 3.07
N ASP A 416 14.39 -25.37 2.99
CA ASP A 416 13.56 -26.08 2.00
C ASP A 416 13.65 -25.39 0.64
N TYR A 417 14.68 -25.76 -0.11
CA TYR A 417 14.94 -25.24 -1.46
C TYR A 417 13.84 -25.62 -2.47
N TYR A 418 13.14 -26.73 -2.27
CA TYR A 418 12.02 -27.13 -3.12
C TYR A 418 10.87 -26.11 -2.99
N ALA A 419 10.52 -25.74 -1.76
CA ALA A 419 9.54 -24.69 -1.48
C ALA A 419 9.98 -23.30 -1.96
N LEU A 420 11.28 -22.98 -1.87
CA LEU A 420 11.81 -21.70 -2.38
C LEU A 420 11.70 -21.58 -3.91
N ILE A 421 12.09 -22.62 -4.64
CA ILE A 421 12.09 -22.65 -6.12
C ILE A 421 10.68 -22.92 -6.67
N GLY A 422 9.79 -23.53 -5.88
CA GLY A 422 8.42 -23.86 -6.27
C GLY A 422 8.32 -25.16 -7.07
N VAL A 423 9.22 -26.13 -6.82
CA VAL A 423 9.24 -27.45 -7.46
C VAL A 423 8.85 -28.54 -6.46
N ARG A 424 8.31 -29.67 -6.97
CA ARG A 424 7.98 -30.85 -6.14
C ARG A 424 9.24 -31.64 -5.80
N ARG A 425 9.21 -32.41 -4.70
CA ARG A 425 10.25 -33.42 -4.41
C ARG A 425 10.17 -34.54 -5.45
N GLY A 426 11.31 -35.04 -5.92
CA GLY A 426 11.40 -35.91 -7.09
C GLY A 426 11.04 -35.21 -8.43
N CYS A 427 11.30 -33.90 -8.55
CA CYS A 427 11.09 -33.18 -9.80
C CYS A 427 12.04 -33.65 -10.89
N SER A 428 11.56 -33.70 -12.14
CA SER A 428 12.41 -34.04 -13.27
C SER A 428 13.48 -32.96 -13.50
N ARG A 429 14.68 -33.36 -13.92
CA ARG A 429 15.77 -32.44 -14.28
C ARG A 429 15.33 -31.25 -15.18
N PRO A 430 14.60 -31.44 -16.30
CA PRO A 430 14.16 -30.31 -17.13
C PRO A 430 13.09 -29.41 -16.48
N GLU A 431 12.31 -29.91 -15.52
CA GLU A 431 11.37 -29.08 -14.73
C GLU A 431 12.15 -28.11 -13.82
N LEU A 432 13.19 -28.62 -13.15
CA LEU A 432 14.09 -27.85 -12.29
C LEU A 432 14.92 -26.81 -13.06
N GLU A 433 15.53 -27.21 -14.18
CA GLU A 433 16.32 -26.31 -15.05
C GLU A 433 15.45 -25.14 -15.56
N ARG A 434 14.20 -25.41 -15.98
CA ARG A 434 13.24 -24.37 -16.40
C ARG A 434 12.85 -23.44 -15.25
N ALA A 435 12.51 -23.99 -14.08
CA ALA A 435 12.12 -23.20 -12.91
C ALA A 435 13.26 -22.28 -12.45
N HIS A 436 14.49 -22.80 -12.37
CA HIS A 436 15.67 -22.03 -12.01
C HIS A 436 16.00 -20.94 -13.04
N LEU A 437 15.91 -21.23 -14.34
CA LEU A 437 16.12 -20.24 -15.39
C LEU A 437 15.13 -19.07 -15.31
N LEU A 438 13.83 -19.36 -15.09
CA LEU A 438 12.81 -18.31 -14.94
C LEU A 438 13.08 -17.43 -13.70
N LEU A 439 13.40 -18.03 -12.56
CA LEU A 439 13.68 -17.30 -11.33
C LEU A 439 14.96 -16.46 -11.42
N THR A 440 16.04 -17.01 -11.95
CA THR A 440 17.30 -16.26 -12.14
C THR A 440 17.13 -15.10 -13.13
N LEU A 441 16.43 -15.30 -14.25
CA LEU A 441 16.13 -14.22 -15.21
C LEU A 441 15.26 -13.11 -14.61
N LYS A 442 14.36 -13.44 -13.66
CA LYS A 442 13.46 -12.48 -12.99
C LYS A 442 14.10 -11.75 -11.82
N HIS A 443 14.94 -12.43 -11.04
CA HIS A 443 15.52 -11.96 -9.78
C HIS A 443 17.02 -11.60 -9.88
N LYS A 444 17.52 -11.36 -11.09
CA LYS A 444 18.83 -10.75 -11.34
C LYS A 444 19.01 -9.46 -10.49
N PRO A 445 20.15 -9.28 -9.79
CA PRO A 445 20.34 -8.15 -8.89
C PRO A 445 20.33 -6.79 -9.61
N GLU A 446 20.75 -6.73 -10.87
CA GLU A 446 20.72 -5.51 -11.69
C GLU A 446 19.26 -5.07 -11.96
N LYS A 447 18.36 -6.04 -12.19
CA LYS A 447 16.92 -5.79 -12.39
C LYS A 447 16.19 -5.38 -11.11
N ALA A 448 16.81 -5.56 -9.94
CA ALA A 448 16.22 -5.14 -8.66
C ALA A 448 16.07 -3.62 -8.56
N VAL A 449 16.86 -2.84 -9.31
CA VAL A 449 16.84 -1.37 -9.31
C VAL A 449 15.65 -0.78 -10.07
N ALA A 450 15.13 -1.46 -11.10
CA ALA A 450 14.15 -0.94 -12.06
C ALA A 450 12.73 -0.65 -11.53
N PHE A 451 12.54 -0.60 -10.21
CA PHE A 451 11.35 -0.01 -9.57
C PHE A 451 11.60 1.42 -9.09
N VAL A 452 12.85 1.80 -8.80
CA VAL A 452 13.20 3.11 -8.21
C VAL A 452 12.75 4.24 -9.14
N ASP A 453 13.00 4.11 -10.44
CA ASP A 453 12.63 5.12 -11.44
C ASP A 453 11.11 5.24 -11.68
N ARG A 454 10.30 4.37 -11.07
CA ARG A 454 8.83 4.40 -11.11
C ARG A 454 8.19 4.94 -9.83
N PHE A 455 8.95 5.05 -8.74
CA PHE A 455 8.43 5.48 -7.45
C PHE A 455 8.83 6.92 -7.15
N GLU A 456 7.93 7.65 -6.51
CA GLU A 456 8.21 9.01 -6.02
C GLU A 456 8.74 8.90 -4.59
N PHE A 457 9.92 9.46 -4.36
CA PHE A 457 10.55 9.58 -3.05
C PHE A 457 10.46 11.05 -2.61
N THR A 458 9.84 11.30 -1.45
CA THR A 458 9.56 12.64 -0.90
C THR A 458 10.65 13.16 0.03
N ASP A 459 11.76 12.45 0.13
CA ASP A 459 12.75 12.63 1.18
C ASP A 459 14.04 13.17 0.57
N ASP A 460 14.27 14.47 0.73
CA ASP A 460 15.53 15.17 0.37
C ASP A 460 16.76 14.68 1.19
N HIS A 461 16.59 13.59 1.96
CA HIS A 461 17.56 13.02 2.90
C HIS A 461 17.77 11.51 2.70
N ARG A 462 17.20 10.90 1.66
CA ARG A 462 17.55 9.54 1.26
C ARG A 462 18.16 9.54 -0.12
N ASP A 463 19.47 9.28 -0.16
CA ASP A 463 20.18 9.06 -1.39
C ASP A 463 19.48 7.96 -2.21
N LEU A 464 19.05 8.30 -3.42
CA LEU A 464 18.44 7.32 -4.31
C LEU A 464 19.40 6.16 -4.56
N GLU A 465 20.71 6.42 -4.60
CA GLU A 465 21.72 5.36 -4.67
C GLU A 465 21.73 4.44 -3.45
N ALA A 466 21.55 4.93 -2.22
CA ALA A 466 21.44 4.04 -1.05
C ALA A 466 20.21 3.11 -1.14
N ILE A 467 19.10 3.57 -1.72
CA ILE A 467 17.92 2.73 -2.00
C ILE A 467 18.23 1.71 -3.10
N ARG A 468 18.94 2.10 -4.17
CA ARG A 468 19.39 1.21 -5.25
C ARG A 468 20.38 0.17 -4.74
N ASP A 469 21.34 0.55 -3.90
CA ASP A 469 22.32 -0.31 -3.25
C ASP A 469 21.64 -1.33 -2.35
N GLN A 470 20.74 -0.89 -1.47
CA GLN A 470 19.97 -1.78 -0.60
C GLN A 470 19.11 -2.78 -1.39
N ALA A 471 18.53 -2.35 -2.51
CA ALA A 471 17.81 -3.23 -3.43
C ALA A 471 18.75 -4.24 -4.13
N ARG A 472 19.93 -3.80 -4.61
CA ARG A 472 20.94 -4.68 -5.23
C ARG A 472 21.49 -5.70 -4.23
N MET A 473 21.81 -5.29 -3.00
CA MET A 473 22.31 -6.16 -1.94
C MET A 473 21.29 -7.23 -1.54
N SER A 474 20.05 -6.82 -1.20
CA SER A 474 18.99 -7.74 -0.81
C SER A 474 18.56 -8.70 -1.93
N ALA A 475 18.57 -8.25 -3.20
CA ALA A 475 18.38 -9.12 -4.35
C ALA A 475 19.56 -10.10 -4.56
N SER A 476 20.80 -9.66 -4.32
CA SER A 476 21.99 -10.54 -4.43
C SER A 476 21.95 -11.67 -3.41
N ILE A 477 21.46 -11.43 -2.20
CA ILE A 477 21.27 -12.46 -1.16
C ILE A 477 20.25 -13.52 -1.65
N LEU A 478 19.07 -13.08 -2.12
CA LEU A 478 18.06 -13.98 -2.68
C LEU A 478 18.58 -14.76 -3.90
N TYR A 479 19.32 -14.10 -4.79
CA TYR A 479 19.91 -14.73 -5.98
C TYR A 479 20.90 -15.84 -5.61
N ARG A 480 21.80 -15.59 -4.64
CA ARG A 480 22.71 -16.62 -4.12
C ARG A 480 21.97 -17.78 -3.45
N MET A 481 20.89 -17.49 -2.72
CA MET A 481 20.04 -18.54 -2.11
C MET A 481 19.37 -19.42 -3.17
N LEU A 482 18.89 -18.83 -4.27
CA LEU A 482 18.34 -19.56 -5.42
C LEU A 482 19.39 -20.41 -6.15
N GLN A 483 20.64 -19.92 -6.28
CA GLN A 483 21.74 -20.70 -6.86
C GLN A 483 22.13 -21.90 -5.98
N LYS A 484 22.26 -21.69 -4.66
CA LYS A 484 22.50 -22.77 -3.69
C LYS A 484 21.39 -23.83 -3.74
N GLY A 485 20.13 -23.38 -3.80
CA GLY A 485 18.99 -24.29 -3.88
C GLY A 485 18.97 -25.11 -5.17
N TYR A 486 19.25 -24.49 -6.31
CA TYR A 486 19.36 -25.24 -7.57
C TYR A 486 20.46 -26.28 -7.52
N ALA A 487 21.66 -25.93 -7.05
CA ALA A 487 22.76 -26.89 -6.91
C ALA A 487 22.38 -28.07 -5.99
N SER A 488 21.76 -27.78 -4.83
CA SER A 488 21.34 -28.80 -3.85
C SER A 488 20.22 -29.72 -4.33
N ILE A 489 19.28 -29.23 -5.16
CA ILE A 489 18.24 -30.09 -5.73
C ILE A 489 18.81 -30.86 -6.93
N MET A 490 19.65 -30.24 -7.76
CA MET A 490 20.29 -30.92 -8.90
C MET A 490 21.13 -32.12 -8.45
N THR A 491 21.88 -32.03 -7.35
CA THR A 491 22.61 -33.20 -6.80
C THR A 491 21.63 -34.30 -6.40
N ALA A 492 20.56 -33.98 -5.67
CA ALA A 492 19.55 -34.96 -5.26
C ALA A 492 18.86 -35.66 -6.45
N VAL A 493 18.52 -34.90 -7.51
CA VAL A 493 17.93 -35.45 -8.75
C VAL A 493 18.92 -36.37 -9.48
N MET A 494 20.20 -35.99 -9.54
CA MET A 494 21.24 -36.84 -10.15
C MET A 494 21.50 -38.12 -9.34
N ASP A 495 21.43 -38.05 -8.00
CA ASP A 495 21.55 -39.21 -7.11
C ASP A 495 20.34 -40.15 -7.22
N GLU A 496 19.12 -39.61 -7.31
CA GLU A 496 17.89 -40.37 -7.60
C GLU A 496 17.97 -41.07 -8.96
N GLU A 497 18.34 -40.34 -10.03
CA GLU A 497 18.56 -40.92 -11.36
C GLU A 497 19.63 -42.03 -11.36
N ALA A 498 20.71 -41.87 -10.58
CA ALA A 498 21.77 -42.87 -10.46
C ALA A 498 21.28 -44.13 -9.73
N ALA A 499 20.53 -43.96 -8.64
CA ALA A 499 19.92 -45.05 -7.90
C ALA A 499 18.89 -45.83 -8.75
N GLU A 500 18.08 -45.14 -9.55
CA GLU A 500 17.15 -45.80 -10.49
C GLU A 500 17.88 -46.58 -11.58
N LYS A 501 18.93 -46.00 -12.19
CA LYS A 501 19.79 -46.71 -13.16
C LYS A 501 20.45 -47.94 -12.53
N GLN A 502 20.82 -47.89 -11.25
CA GLN A 502 21.41 -49.02 -10.55
C GLN A 502 20.37 -50.12 -10.27
N ARG A 503 19.18 -49.77 -9.74
CA ARG A 503 18.07 -50.73 -9.58
C ARG A 503 17.65 -51.38 -10.90
N ALA A 504 17.67 -50.62 -12.00
CA ALA A 504 17.37 -51.15 -13.33
C ALA A 504 18.41 -52.16 -13.81
N LYS A 505 19.71 -51.93 -13.55
CA LYS A 505 20.78 -52.91 -13.83
C LYS A 505 20.63 -54.17 -12.97
N GLU A 506 20.32 -54.03 -11.69
CA GLU A 506 20.11 -55.14 -10.77
C GLU A 506 18.88 -55.98 -11.16
N ALA A 507 17.77 -55.33 -11.53
CA ALA A 507 16.59 -56.00 -12.05
C ALA A 507 16.85 -56.72 -13.38
N ALA A 508 17.61 -56.11 -14.30
CA ALA A 508 18.02 -56.74 -15.55
C ALA A 508 18.95 -57.94 -15.31
N ALA A 509 19.91 -57.84 -14.39
CA ALA A 509 20.78 -58.95 -14.00
C ALA A 509 19.99 -60.10 -13.35
N ALA A 510 19.02 -59.78 -12.48
CA ALA A 510 18.12 -60.76 -11.88
C ALA A 510 17.23 -61.45 -12.93
N ALA A 511 16.72 -60.71 -13.92
CA ALA A 511 15.95 -61.27 -15.02
C ALA A 511 16.79 -62.23 -15.90
N VAL A 512 18.03 -61.86 -16.23
CA VAL A 512 18.96 -62.74 -16.97
C VAL A 512 19.29 -64.00 -16.16
N ALA A 513 19.53 -63.86 -14.85
CA ALA A 513 19.77 -65.01 -13.96
C ALA A 513 18.55 -65.93 -13.86
N ALA A 514 17.33 -65.39 -13.83
CA ALA A 514 16.10 -66.17 -13.84
C ALA A 514 15.91 -66.97 -15.13
N ILE A 515 16.21 -66.37 -16.29
CA ILE A 515 16.16 -67.05 -17.59
C ILE A 515 17.20 -68.20 -17.65
N GLN A 516 18.43 -67.96 -17.20
CA GLN A 516 19.46 -69.01 -17.12
C GLN A 516 19.10 -70.14 -16.14
N ALA A 517 18.35 -69.85 -15.07
CA ALA A 517 17.87 -70.86 -14.13
C ALA A 517 16.81 -71.80 -14.75
N THR A 518 16.07 -71.34 -15.78
CA THR A 518 15.06 -72.14 -16.49
C THR A 518 15.61 -73.05 -17.60
N GLU A 519 16.89 -72.91 -18.00
CA GLU A 519 17.50 -73.70 -19.09
C GLU A 519 18.24 -74.98 -18.64
N LYS A 520 17.98 -75.49 -17.42
CA LYS A 520 18.53 -76.80 -17.01
C LYS A 520 17.83 -77.95 -17.75
N PRO A 521 18.58 -78.95 -18.27
CA PRO A 521 18.01 -79.98 -19.14
C PRO A 521 17.14 -80.97 -18.35
N PRO A 522 16.05 -81.50 -18.96
CA PRO A 522 15.23 -82.52 -18.34
C PRO A 522 16.00 -83.84 -18.25
N LYS A 523 16.03 -84.46 -17.07
CA LYS A 523 16.36 -85.88 -16.94
C LYS A 523 15.13 -86.71 -17.29
N THR A 524 15.37 -87.74 -18.08
CA THR A 524 14.40 -88.75 -18.52
C THR A 524 13.81 -89.54 -17.35
N ASP A 525 12.50 -89.82 -17.40
CA ASP A 525 11.91 -91.08 -16.90
C ASP A 525 10.50 -91.31 -17.51
N HIS A 526 10.02 -92.56 -17.45
CA HIS A 526 8.89 -93.13 -18.21
C HIS A 526 7.82 -93.78 -17.26
N ILE A 527 6.56 -94.10 -17.63
CA ILE A 527 5.86 -94.14 -18.94
C ILE A 527 4.31 -94.00 -18.75
N ALA A 528 3.58 -93.70 -19.84
CA ALA A 528 2.10 -93.81 -20.01
C ALA A 528 1.16 -92.88 -19.19
N GLY A 529 -0.04 -92.50 -19.68
CA GLY A 529 -0.65 -92.70 -21.02
C GLY A 529 -2.14 -92.30 -21.07
N GLY A 530 -2.65 -91.89 -22.25
CA GLY A 530 -4.07 -91.51 -22.53
C GLY A 530 -4.29 -89.99 -22.68
N LYS A 531 -4.56 -89.46 -23.89
CA LYS A 531 -5.88 -89.27 -24.55
C LYS A 531 -6.82 -88.28 -23.82
N GLU A 532 -7.46 -87.29 -24.45
CA GLU A 532 -7.44 -86.77 -25.84
C GLU A 532 -8.15 -85.38 -25.88
N CYS A 533 -7.69 -84.45 -26.74
CA CYS A 533 -8.42 -83.36 -27.46
C CYS A 533 -9.71 -82.68 -26.90
N GLY A 534 -9.96 -81.36 -26.98
CA GLY A 534 -9.22 -80.22 -27.53
C GLY A 534 -10.12 -79.00 -27.86
N THR A 535 -9.51 -77.84 -28.17
CA THR A 535 -10.10 -76.57 -28.69
C THR A 535 -11.02 -75.72 -27.77
N GLY A 536 -10.95 -74.38 -27.90
CA GLY A 536 -11.94 -73.45 -27.31
C GLY A 536 -11.39 -72.15 -26.71
N THR A 537 -11.05 -71.17 -27.55
CA THR A 537 -10.90 -69.75 -27.20
C THR A 537 -12.11 -69.15 -26.47
N GLU A 538 -11.95 -68.26 -25.48
CA GLU A 538 -12.08 -66.78 -25.66
C GLU A 538 -11.83 -65.91 -24.40
N LYS A 539 -12.11 -64.60 -24.51
CA LYS A 539 -11.65 -63.47 -23.67
C LYS A 539 -12.59 -63.07 -22.52
N GLY A 540 -12.04 -62.30 -21.57
CA GLY A 540 -12.77 -61.39 -20.68
C GLY A 540 -13.02 -61.95 -19.27
N CYS A 541 -13.19 -61.15 -18.22
CA CYS A 541 -13.06 -59.70 -18.08
C CYS A 541 -13.03 -59.35 -16.57
N SER A 542 -12.15 -58.44 -16.09
CA SER A 542 -12.37 -57.50 -14.95
C SER A 542 -11.08 -57.04 -14.27
N ALA A 543 -10.84 -55.72 -14.27
CA ALA A 543 -10.17 -54.97 -13.19
C ALA A 543 -10.22 -53.47 -13.50
N ALA A 544 -11.28 -52.79 -13.06
CA ALA A 544 -11.36 -51.33 -13.08
C ALA A 544 -12.00 -50.84 -11.77
N ALA A 545 -11.16 -50.46 -10.81
CA ALA A 545 -11.55 -49.78 -9.58
C ALA A 545 -10.61 -48.57 -9.39
N ALA A 546 -11.19 -47.41 -9.06
CA ALA A 546 -10.57 -46.11 -9.28
C ALA A 546 -9.49 -45.72 -8.25
N ALA A 547 -8.54 -44.89 -8.70
CA ALA A 547 -7.70 -44.05 -7.86
C ALA A 547 -8.05 -42.56 -8.11
N PRO A 548 -7.95 -41.67 -7.10
CA PRO A 548 -8.56 -40.34 -7.16
C PRO A 548 -7.74 -39.34 -8.00
N ALA A 549 -8.41 -38.63 -8.90
CA ALA A 549 -7.83 -37.53 -9.65
C ALA A 549 -7.79 -36.25 -8.79
N PHE A 550 -6.59 -35.82 -8.38
CA PHE A 550 -6.38 -34.46 -7.88
C PHE A 550 -6.03 -33.54 -9.06
N GLN A 551 -6.93 -32.63 -9.41
CA GLN A 551 -6.85 -31.83 -10.63
C GLN A 551 -5.85 -30.67 -10.48
N GLY A 552 -4.60 -30.91 -10.87
CA GLY A 552 -3.56 -29.88 -10.94
C GLY A 552 -3.92 -28.80 -11.97
N VAL A 553 -4.21 -27.59 -11.49
CA VAL A 553 -4.52 -26.43 -12.35
C VAL A 553 -3.22 -25.87 -12.95
N PHE A 554 -2.72 -26.52 -14.00
CA PHE A 554 -1.55 -26.06 -14.76
C PHE A 554 -1.69 -26.25 -16.28
N CYS A 555 -2.88 -25.96 -16.83
CA CYS A 555 -3.14 -25.97 -18.27
C CYS A 555 -4.19 -24.92 -18.69
N ARG A 556 -3.87 -23.63 -18.51
CA ARG A 556 -4.57 -22.53 -19.19
C ARG A 556 -3.78 -21.22 -19.12
N ASP A 557 -2.71 -21.12 -19.94
CA ASP A 557 -2.10 -19.83 -20.37
C ASP A 557 -1.02 -20.01 -21.48
N MET A 558 -1.26 -20.91 -22.44
CA MET A 558 -0.47 -21.04 -23.69
C MET A 558 -1.17 -20.40 -24.90
N ALA A 559 -2.30 -19.73 -24.69
CA ALA A 559 -3.11 -19.09 -25.74
C ALA A 559 -2.81 -17.57 -25.86
N ALA A 560 -1.53 -17.18 -25.91
CA ALA A 560 -1.13 -15.77 -26.01
C ALA A 560 0.12 -15.51 -26.90
N VAL A 561 0.61 -16.50 -27.65
CA VAL A 561 1.73 -16.33 -28.62
C VAL A 561 1.35 -16.79 -30.04
N GLY A 562 0.06 -17.05 -30.28
CA GLY A 562 -0.47 -17.50 -31.58
C GLY A 562 -1.16 -16.41 -32.43
N SER A 563 -1.14 -15.13 -32.03
CA SER A 563 -1.92 -14.06 -32.66
C SER A 563 -1.11 -12.78 -32.94
N MET A 564 0.15 -12.94 -33.37
CA MET A 564 1.03 -11.84 -33.82
C MET A 564 1.66 -12.09 -35.21
N LEU A 565 1.20 -13.11 -35.95
CA LEU A 565 1.74 -13.51 -37.26
C LEU A 565 0.66 -13.70 -38.35
N SER A 566 -0.53 -13.12 -38.20
CA SER A 566 -1.66 -13.28 -39.14
C SER A 566 -2.04 -12.03 -39.95
N HIS A 567 -1.23 -10.96 -39.93
CA HIS A 567 -1.49 -9.73 -40.72
C HIS A 567 -0.24 -9.09 -41.33
N ARG A 568 0.49 -9.83 -42.17
CA ARG A 568 1.27 -9.26 -43.28
C ARG A 568 1.20 -10.18 -44.50
N ALA A 569 0.49 -9.74 -45.54
CA ALA A 569 0.51 -10.42 -46.83
C ALA A 569 1.89 -10.24 -47.47
N ILE A 570 2.54 -11.35 -47.82
CA ILE A 570 3.77 -11.37 -48.62
C ILE A 570 3.35 -11.70 -50.06
N PRO A 571 3.53 -10.79 -51.04
CA PRO A 571 3.24 -11.10 -52.43
C PRO A 571 4.32 -12.03 -52.99
N VAL A 572 3.94 -13.28 -53.26
CA VAL A 572 4.80 -14.23 -53.97
C VAL A 572 4.79 -13.89 -55.46
N LYS A 573 5.95 -13.57 -56.03
CA LYS A 573 6.16 -13.61 -57.49
C LYS A 573 6.76 -14.96 -57.86
N TYR A 574 6.11 -15.66 -58.79
CA TYR A 574 6.62 -16.85 -59.45
C TYR A 574 7.46 -16.44 -60.65
N GLU A 575 8.77 -16.71 -60.60
CA GLU A 575 9.76 -16.68 -61.70
C GLU A 575 11.07 -17.24 -61.08
N ALA A 576 11.78 -18.23 -61.63
CA ALA A 576 11.58 -19.02 -62.84
C ALA A 576 12.12 -20.46 -62.66
N LEU A 577 11.65 -21.39 -63.51
CA LEU A 577 12.25 -22.71 -63.73
C LEU A 577 13.23 -22.62 -64.91
N SER A 578 14.48 -23.09 -64.75
CA SER A 578 15.18 -23.98 -65.72
C SER A 578 16.69 -24.08 -65.44
N CYS A 579 17.23 -25.29 -65.61
CA CYS A 579 18.66 -25.69 -65.57
C CYS A 579 19.27 -25.77 -64.17
#